data_AF-A0A7L3TJ32-F1
#
_entry.id   AF-A0A7L3TJ32-F1
#
_cell.length_a   1.000
_cell.length_b   1.000
_cell.length_c   1.000
_cell.angle_alpha   90.00
_cell.angle_beta   90.00
_cell.angle_gamma   90.00
#
_symmetry.space_group_name_H-M   'P 1'
#
loop_
_entity.id
_entity.type
_entity.pdbx_description
1 polymer ?
#
loop_
_entity_poly.entity_id
_entity_poly.type
_entity_poly.pdbx_seq_one_letter_code
_entity_poly.pdbx_strand_id
1 'polypeptide(L)'
;FACIDEAHCVSEWSHNFRPCYLRLCKVQGGGGKKNPSRGKPVLRDRLGVRCFLGLTATATLATARDVAQHLGIPPEEGITVRSAAVPPNLRLSVSMDRDRDQALISLLQGERFGLLDSIIVYCTRREETARIAALIRTCLQGIPLKEPSGIGEPKQDAAQRKKTKGSGCRPPKWIADAYHAGLSAAERRRVQKSFMSGQLRVVVATVAFGMGLDKADVRGVVHYNMPKNFESYVQEIGRAGRDGEPAHCHLFLDPEV
;
A
#
# COMPACT_ATOMS: atom_id res chain seq x y z
N PHE A 1 3.19 20.69 21.17
CA PHE A 1 4.08 19.75 20.44
C PHE A 1 3.66 19.75 18.97
N ALA A 2 4.53 19.36 18.03
CA ALA A 2 4.17 19.17 16.63
C ALA A 2 4.43 17.72 16.22
N CYS A 3 3.44 17.10 15.59
CA CYS A 3 3.58 15.80 14.96
C CYS A 3 3.89 16.01 13.48
N ILE A 4 4.94 15.35 13.00
CA ILE A 4 5.35 15.35 11.60
C ILE A 4 5.17 13.92 11.11
N ASP A 5 4.11 13.72 10.35
CA ASP A 5 3.88 12.47 9.64
C ASP A 5 4.78 12.39 8.40
N GLU A 6 5.09 11.17 7.97
CA GLU A 6 6.04 10.89 6.89
C GLU A 6 7.40 11.62 7.07
N ALA A 7 7.91 11.61 8.30
CA ALA A 7 9.10 12.37 8.71
C ALA A 7 10.36 12.05 7.89
N HIS A 8 10.42 10.89 7.23
CA HIS A 8 11.50 10.56 6.29
C HIS A 8 11.65 11.63 5.19
N CYS A 9 10.58 12.31 4.78
CA CYS A 9 10.60 13.36 3.75
C CYS A 9 11.53 14.54 4.07
N VAL A 10 11.93 14.71 5.33
CA VAL A 10 12.87 15.74 5.77
C VAL A 10 14.30 15.44 5.30
N SER A 11 14.67 14.15 5.21
CA SER A 11 16.03 13.70 4.92
C SER A 11 16.28 13.60 3.40
N GLU A 12 17.42 14.11 2.96
CA GLU A 12 17.89 13.98 1.57
C GLU A 12 18.24 12.53 1.20
N TRP A 13 18.56 11.71 2.21
CA TRP A 13 18.85 10.29 2.05
C TRP A 13 17.60 9.41 1.97
N SER A 14 16.41 10.02 2.11
CA SER A 14 15.15 9.31 1.98
C SER A 14 14.77 9.09 0.53
N HIS A 15 13.99 8.04 0.29
CA HIS A 15 13.43 7.70 -1.01
C HIS A 15 12.41 8.73 -1.54
N ASN A 16 12.00 9.71 -0.73
CA ASN A 16 10.94 10.68 -1.04
C ASN A 16 11.24 12.06 -0.40
N PHE A 17 12.45 12.57 -0.62
CA PHE A 17 12.86 13.87 -0.09
C PHE A 17 11.98 15.01 -0.60
N ARG A 18 11.51 15.86 0.33
CA ARG A 18 10.67 17.03 0.04
C ARG A 18 11.28 18.30 0.66
N PRO A 19 11.84 19.22 -0.16
CA PRO A 19 12.45 20.46 0.33
C PRO A 19 11.55 21.34 1.19
N CYS A 20 10.22 21.21 1.06
CA CYS A 20 9.27 21.95 1.90
C CYS A 20 9.34 21.55 3.38
N TYR A 21 9.70 20.31 3.71
CA TYR A 21 9.83 19.82 5.08
C TYR A 21 11.01 20.47 5.82
N LEU A 22 12.09 20.80 5.11
CA LEU A 22 13.24 21.50 5.70
C LEU A 22 12.85 22.87 6.27
N ARG A 23 11.92 23.58 5.63
CA ARG A 23 11.42 24.90 6.11
C ARG A 23 10.64 24.78 7.42
N LEU A 24 10.05 23.62 7.70
CA LEU A 24 9.29 23.36 8.91
C LEU A 24 10.21 23.07 10.10
N CYS A 25 11.27 22.30 9.87
CA CYS A 25 11.97 21.59 10.94
C CYS A 25 13.37 22.11 11.26
N LYS A 26 14.07 22.68 10.27
CA LYS A 26 15.53 22.84 10.35
C LYS A 26 15.98 23.62 11.58
N VAL A 27 16.50 22.91 12.56
CA VAL A 27 17.29 23.46 13.67
C VAL A 27 18.59 24.00 13.05
N GLN A 28 18.81 25.32 13.14
CA GLN A 28 20.17 25.84 12.94
C GLN A 28 21.00 25.38 14.14
N GLY A 29 21.87 24.39 13.92
CA GLY A 29 22.94 24.07 14.86
C GLY A 29 23.85 25.29 15.02
N GLY A 30 24.21 25.60 16.27
CA GLY A 30 25.10 26.71 16.60
C GLY A 30 26.48 26.57 15.93
N GLY A 31 27.00 27.70 15.47
CA GLY A 31 28.37 27.83 14.96
C GLY A 31 28.44 28.16 13.46
N GLY A 32 28.32 29.44 13.11
CA GLY A 32 28.61 29.87 11.74
C GLY A 32 27.86 31.13 11.31
N LYS A 33 28.59 32.23 11.30
CA LYS A 33 28.24 33.59 10.84
C LYS A 33 27.23 33.68 9.67
N LYS A 34 26.31 34.63 9.83
CA LYS A 34 25.81 35.58 8.80
C LYS A 34 25.30 34.97 7.48
N ASN A 35 24.02 34.60 7.44
CA ASN A 35 23.19 34.81 6.25
C ASN A 35 21.71 34.98 6.65
N PRO A 36 21.15 36.21 6.64
CA PRO A 36 19.77 36.48 7.09
C PRO A 36 18.69 36.00 6.10
N SER A 37 19.07 35.53 4.91
CA SER A 37 18.13 35.33 3.79
C SER A 37 17.62 33.88 3.63
N ARG A 38 18.09 32.93 4.45
CA ARG A 38 17.52 31.57 4.52
C ARG A 38 16.64 31.47 5.75
N GLY A 39 15.33 31.60 5.55
CA GLY A 39 14.31 31.76 6.59
C GLY A 39 14.42 30.79 7.77
N LYS A 40 14.13 31.32 8.95
CA LYS A 40 14.08 30.60 10.23
C LYS A 40 13.01 29.48 10.22
N PRO A 41 13.21 28.36 10.95
CA PRO A 41 12.25 27.27 11.00
C PRO A 41 10.89 27.73 11.53
N VAL A 42 9.84 27.54 10.75
CA VAL A 42 8.50 28.10 11.03
C VAL A 42 7.93 27.58 12.34
N LEU A 43 8.07 26.28 12.62
CA LEU A 43 7.48 25.66 13.81
C LEU A 43 8.15 26.10 15.11
N ARG A 44 9.47 26.28 15.11
CA ARG A 44 10.22 26.71 16.30
C ARG A 44 10.13 28.22 16.53
N ASP A 45 10.32 29.02 15.47
CA ASP A 45 10.47 30.47 15.58
C ASP A 45 9.13 31.21 15.61
N ARG A 46 8.16 30.83 14.77
CA ARG A 46 6.85 31.51 14.72
C ARG A 46 5.83 30.92 15.69
N LEU A 47 5.89 29.61 15.92
CA LEU A 47 4.90 28.89 16.72
C LEU A 47 5.42 28.41 18.08
N GLY A 48 6.71 28.65 18.40
CA GLY A 48 7.28 28.33 19.70
C GLY A 48 7.31 26.82 20.04
N VAL A 49 7.21 25.94 19.05
CA VAL A 49 7.14 24.49 19.27
C VAL A 49 8.52 23.96 19.71
N ARG A 50 8.56 23.35 20.89
CA ARG A 50 9.79 22.73 21.46
C ARG A 50 9.82 21.20 21.39
N CYS A 51 8.65 20.57 21.39
CA CYS A 51 8.48 19.12 21.36
C CYS A 51 8.03 18.68 19.97
N PHE A 52 8.79 17.78 19.35
CA PHE A 52 8.55 17.21 18.02
C PHE A 52 8.34 15.71 18.13
N LEU A 53 7.34 15.20 17.41
CA LEU A 53 7.10 13.78 17.21
C LEU A 53 7.21 13.50 15.71
N GLY A 54 8.22 12.75 15.28
CA GLY A 54 8.38 12.32 13.89
C GLY A 54 7.87 10.90 13.72
N LEU A 55 6.89 10.70 12.85
CA LEU A 55 6.35 9.38 12.52
C LEU A 55 6.75 9.01 11.09
N THR A 56 7.22 7.79 10.89
CA THR A 56 7.50 7.25 9.55
C THR A 56 7.27 5.75 9.57
N ALA A 57 6.66 5.22 8.51
CA ALA A 57 6.46 3.78 8.36
C ALA A 57 7.73 3.07 7.87
N THR A 58 8.47 3.71 6.95
CA THR A 58 9.69 3.17 6.33
C THR A 58 10.81 4.19 6.41
N ALA A 59 11.95 3.80 7.00
CA ALA A 59 13.17 4.59 7.02
C ALA A 59 14.37 3.67 7.30
N THR A 60 15.47 3.90 6.58
CA THR A 60 16.76 3.29 6.94
C THR A 60 17.29 3.90 8.25
N LEU A 61 18.20 3.21 8.94
CA LEU A 61 18.82 3.75 10.15
C LEU A 61 19.55 5.08 9.90
N ALA A 62 20.17 5.23 8.73
CA ALA A 62 20.79 6.48 8.30
C ALA A 62 19.75 7.59 8.13
N THR A 63 18.63 7.31 7.44
CA THR A 63 17.52 8.27 7.27
C THR A 63 16.92 8.66 8.62
N ALA A 64 16.70 7.70 9.53
CA ALA A 64 16.13 7.96 10.85
C ALA A 64 17.03 8.87 11.70
N ARG A 65 18.35 8.67 11.65
CA ARG A 65 19.34 9.53 12.31
C ARG A 65 19.35 10.95 11.73
N ASP A 66 19.31 11.08 10.41
CA ASP A 66 19.27 12.38 9.74
C ASP A 66 17.96 13.14 10.06
N VAL A 67 16.83 12.45 10.08
CA VAL A 67 15.55 13.02 10.55
C VAL A 67 15.64 13.48 12.00
N ALA A 68 16.20 12.67 12.90
CA ALA A 68 16.38 13.04 14.31
C ALA A 68 17.26 14.30 14.45
N GLN A 69 18.35 14.38 13.67
CA GLN A 69 19.22 15.57 13.62
C GLN A 69 18.44 16.80 13.16
N HIS A 70 17.63 16.70 12.11
CA HIS A 70 16.81 17.80 11.60
C HIS A 70 15.73 18.25 12.59
N LEU A 71 15.16 17.34 13.36
CA LEU A 71 14.16 17.62 14.40
C LEU A 71 14.78 18.10 15.71
N GLY A 72 16.10 17.96 15.88
CA GLY A 72 16.81 18.25 17.13
C GLY A 72 16.47 17.26 18.24
N ILE A 73 16.25 15.99 17.88
CA ILE A 73 15.98 14.89 18.80
C ILE A 73 17.32 14.20 19.11
N PRO A 74 17.71 14.07 20.38
CA PRO A 74 18.95 13.38 20.75
C PRO A 74 18.88 11.89 20.36
N PRO A 75 19.98 11.34 19.79
CA PRO A 75 19.98 9.99 19.22
C PRO A 75 19.81 8.88 20.26
N GLU A 76 20.17 9.13 21.52
CA GLU A 76 20.15 8.16 22.61
C GLU A 76 18.80 8.01 23.34
N GLU A 77 17.88 8.97 23.20
CA GLU A 77 16.57 8.93 23.89
C GLU A 77 15.37 8.88 22.93
N GLY A 78 15.51 9.37 21.69
CA GLY A 78 14.35 9.64 20.83
C GLY A 78 14.20 8.80 19.58
N ILE A 79 15.18 7.96 19.23
CA ILE A 79 15.10 7.12 18.03
C ILE A 79 14.61 5.72 18.43
N THR A 80 13.29 5.52 18.45
CA THR A 80 12.71 4.18 18.54
C THR A 80 12.60 3.56 17.14
N VAL A 81 13.65 2.88 16.67
CA VAL A 81 13.56 2.06 15.45
C VAL A 81 13.02 0.69 15.83
N ARG A 82 11.79 0.38 15.41
CA ARG A 82 11.31 -1.00 15.41
C ARG A 82 11.85 -1.67 14.15
N SER A 83 12.49 -2.83 14.30
CA SER A 83 12.99 -3.61 13.17
C SER A 83 11.83 -3.87 12.19
N ALA A 84 12.00 -3.46 10.94
CA ALA A 84 11.03 -3.61 9.86
C ALA A 84 11.07 -5.04 9.31
N ALA A 85 10.84 -6.03 10.16
CA ALA A 85 10.63 -7.39 9.69
C ALA A 85 9.33 -7.46 8.90
N VAL A 86 9.39 -8.05 7.70
CA VAL A 86 8.18 -8.36 6.94
C VAL A 86 7.31 -9.27 7.82
N PRO A 87 6.01 -8.94 8.00
CA PRO A 87 5.13 -9.75 8.81
C PRO A 87 5.12 -11.23 8.35
N PRO A 88 5.18 -12.20 9.27
CA PRO A 88 5.32 -13.61 8.91
C PRO A 88 4.09 -14.18 8.18
N ASN A 89 2.95 -13.50 8.24
CA ASN A 89 1.74 -13.85 7.50
C ASN A 89 1.78 -13.44 6.03
N LEU A 90 2.78 -12.64 5.60
CA LEU A 90 2.96 -12.29 4.19
C LEU A 90 3.79 -13.35 3.45
N ARG A 91 3.18 -13.98 2.45
CA ARG A 91 3.83 -14.91 1.54
C ARG A 91 4.31 -14.17 0.31
N LEU A 92 5.62 -13.94 0.22
CA LEU A 92 6.25 -13.27 -0.91
C LEU A 92 6.57 -14.28 -2.02
N SER A 93 6.35 -13.89 -3.27
CA SER A 93 6.69 -14.67 -4.45
C SER A 93 7.10 -13.77 -5.60
N VAL A 94 7.95 -14.28 -6.49
CA VAL A 94 8.48 -13.53 -7.63
C VAL A 94 8.48 -14.45 -8.84
N SER A 95 8.19 -13.89 -10.02
CA SER A 95 8.35 -14.60 -11.29
C SER A 95 8.94 -13.67 -12.35
N MET A 96 9.47 -14.28 -13.41
CA MET A 96 10.00 -13.61 -14.60
C MET A 96 9.22 -14.14 -15.80
N ASP A 97 8.19 -13.41 -16.21
CA ASP A 97 7.29 -13.83 -17.26
C ASP A 97 7.52 -13.00 -18.52
N ARG A 98 7.59 -13.67 -19.68
CA ARG A 98 7.71 -13.01 -20.99
C ARG A 98 6.46 -12.20 -21.33
N ASP A 99 5.29 -12.77 -21.06
CA ASP A 99 4.00 -12.13 -21.21
C ASP A 99 3.35 -11.93 -19.83
N ARG A 100 3.53 -10.72 -19.28
CA ARG A 100 2.99 -10.34 -17.97
C ARG A 100 1.47 -10.27 -17.95
N ASP A 101 0.83 -9.94 -19.07
CA ASP A 101 -0.63 -9.85 -19.13
C ASP A 101 -1.25 -11.24 -18.94
N GLN A 102 -0.74 -12.24 -19.67
CA GLN A 102 -1.18 -13.62 -19.52
C GLN A 102 -0.80 -14.23 -18.17
N ALA A 103 0.39 -13.91 -17.68
CA ALA A 103 0.84 -14.37 -16.37
C ALA A 103 -0.02 -13.78 -15.24
N LEU A 104 -0.41 -12.50 -15.31
CA LEU A 104 -1.32 -11.86 -14.36
C LEU A 104 -2.68 -12.55 -14.35
N ILE A 105 -3.27 -12.82 -15.51
CA ILE A 105 -4.56 -13.52 -15.60
C ILE A 105 -4.45 -14.94 -15.03
N SER A 106 -3.41 -15.68 -15.39
CA SER A 106 -3.15 -17.03 -14.87
C SER A 106 -2.92 -17.03 -13.36
N LEU A 107 -2.20 -16.04 -12.83
CA LEU A 107 -1.97 -15.85 -11.41
C LEU A 107 -3.29 -15.61 -10.66
N LEU A 108 -4.11 -14.68 -11.18
CA LEU A 108 -5.42 -14.35 -10.61
C LEU A 108 -6.37 -15.55 -10.66
N GLN A 109 -6.34 -16.39 -11.70
CA GLN A 109 -7.15 -17.60 -11.77
C GLN A 109 -6.61 -18.77 -10.93
N GLY A 110 -5.31 -18.74 -10.63
CA GLY A 110 -4.62 -19.78 -9.86
C GLY A 110 -5.11 -19.87 -8.42
N GLU A 111 -4.71 -20.94 -7.73
CA GLU A 111 -5.21 -21.25 -6.38
C GLU A 111 -4.83 -20.20 -5.33
N ARG A 112 -3.74 -19.46 -5.56
CA ARG A 112 -3.21 -18.46 -4.63
C ARG A 112 -4.02 -17.17 -4.60
N PHE A 113 -4.49 -16.70 -5.76
CA PHE A 113 -5.20 -15.42 -5.90
C PHE A 113 -6.67 -15.59 -6.28
N GLY A 114 -7.06 -16.74 -6.85
CA GLY A 114 -8.42 -17.02 -7.32
C GLY A 114 -9.46 -17.08 -6.22
N LEU A 115 -9.05 -17.36 -4.99
CA LEU A 115 -9.90 -17.38 -3.78
C LEU A 115 -9.93 -16.05 -3.03
N LEU A 116 -9.12 -15.06 -3.42
CA LEU A 116 -8.95 -13.83 -2.65
C LEU A 116 -9.95 -12.76 -3.06
N ASP A 117 -10.66 -12.17 -2.11
CA ASP A 117 -11.70 -11.17 -2.39
C ASP A 117 -11.20 -9.71 -2.42
N SER A 118 -9.95 -9.45 -2.03
CA SER A 118 -9.38 -8.11 -1.97
C SER A 118 -7.94 -8.12 -2.44
N ILE A 119 -7.73 -7.62 -3.66
CA ILE A 119 -6.44 -7.64 -4.37
C ILE A 119 -6.10 -6.22 -4.85
N ILE A 120 -4.85 -5.80 -4.61
CA ILE A 120 -4.28 -4.57 -5.14
C ILE A 120 -3.26 -4.95 -6.21
N VAL A 121 -3.36 -4.39 -7.40
CA VAL A 121 -2.37 -4.54 -8.47
C VAL A 121 -1.67 -3.19 -8.67
N TYR A 122 -0.38 -3.11 -8.36
CA TYR A 122 0.44 -1.92 -8.54
C TYR A 122 1.04 -1.84 -9.93
N CYS A 123 0.80 -0.72 -10.60
CA CYS A 123 1.39 -0.35 -11.88
C CYS A 123 2.16 0.97 -11.74
N THR A 124 3.19 1.15 -12.56
CA THR A 124 3.99 2.39 -12.56
C THR A 124 3.29 3.54 -13.28
N ARG A 125 2.55 3.23 -14.37
CA ARG A 125 1.95 4.23 -15.26
C ARG A 125 0.44 4.31 -15.09
N ARG A 126 -0.11 5.52 -15.18
CA ARG A 126 -1.56 5.75 -15.10
C ARG A 126 -2.32 5.13 -16.27
N GLU A 127 -1.77 5.18 -17.48
CA GLU A 127 -2.41 4.59 -18.67
C GLU A 127 -2.47 3.05 -18.55
N GLU A 128 -1.47 2.45 -17.92
CA GLU A 128 -1.39 1.02 -17.67
C GLU A 128 -2.43 0.55 -16.65
N THR A 129 -2.72 1.33 -15.60
CA THR A 129 -3.76 0.96 -14.63
C THR A 129 -5.14 0.77 -15.30
N ALA A 130 -5.50 1.67 -16.22
CA ALA A 130 -6.75 1.59 -16.96
C ALA A 130 -6.78 0.38 -17.91
N ARG A 131 -5.67 0.14 -18.62
CA ARG A 131 -5.51 -1.00 -19.52
C ARG A 131 -5.62 -2.34 -18.79
N ILE A 132 -4.90 -2.50 -17.68
CA ILE A 132 -4.90 -3.74 -16.89
C ILE A 132 -6.25 -3.96 -16.22
N ALA A 133 -6.90 -2.92 -15.70
CA ALA A 133 -8.26 -3.06 -15.16
C ALA A 133 -9.25 -3.52 -16.23
N ALA A 134 -9.14 -2.99 -17.45
CA ALA A 134 -9.96 -3.43 -18.58
C ALA A 134 -9.65 -4.88 -18.98
N LEU A 135 -8.36 -5.26 -19.05
CA LEU A 135 -7.93 -6.62 -19.34
C LEU A 135 -8.53 -7.64 -18.35
N ILE A 136 -8.42 -7.37 -17.04
CA ILE A 136 -8.97 -8.23 -15.99
C ILE A 136 -10.49 -8.37 -16.15
N ARG A 137 -11.20 -7.26 -16.40
CA ARG A 137 -12.66 -7.30 -16.63
C ARG A 137 -13.03 -8.10 -17.88
N THR A 138 -12.24 -8.03 -18.96
CA THR A 138 -12.56 -8.72 -20.22
C THR A 138 -12.21 -10.20 -20.16
N CYS A 139 -11.02 -10.56 -19.68
CA CYS A 139 -10.55 -11.95 -19.66
C CYS A 139 -11.24 -12.80 -18.60
N LEU A 140 -11.73 -12.19 -17.50
CA LEU A 140 -12.35 -12.90 -16.39
C LEU A 140 -13.89 -12.76 -16.37
N GLN A 141 -14.46 -12.20 -17.44
CA GLN A 141 -15.91 -12.15 -17.63
C GLN A 141 -16.48 -13.57 -17.70
N GLY A 142 -17.42 -13.90 -16.80
CA GLY A 142 -18.14 -15.19 -16.83
C GLY A 142 -17.44 -16.36 -16.14
N ILE A 143 -16.24 -16.17 -15.60
CA ILE A 143 -15.56 -17.18 -14.78
C ILE A 143 -16.13 -17.12 -13.35
N PRO A 144 -16.81 -18.18 -12.86
CA PRO A 144 -17.26 -18.23 -11.47
C PRO A 144 -16.04 -18.21 -10.53
N LEU A 145 -16.14 -17.50 -9.41
CA LEU A 145 -15.08 -17.58 -8.42
C LEU A 145 -15.02 -19.00 -7.87
N LYS A 146 -13.80 -19.48 -7.65
CA LYS A 146 -13.59 -20.74 -6.94
C LYS A 146 -14.17 -20.51 -5.54
N GLU A 147 -15.19 -21.28 -5.15
CA GLU A 147 -15.71 -21.17 -3.79
C GLU A 147 -14.61 -21.61 -2.82
N PRO A 148 -14.47 -20.96 -1.64
CA PRO A 148 -13.58 -21.46 -0.61
C PRO A 148 -14.08 -22.86 -0.24
N SER A 149 -13.30 -23.88 -0.61
CA SER A 149 -13.59 -25.25 -0.23
C SER A 149 -13.59 -25.31 1.28
N GLY A 150 -14.79 -25.32 1.87
CA GLY A 150 -14.99 -25.52 3.29
C GLY A 150 -14.28 -26.80 3.71
N ILE A 151 -13.53 -26.71 4.80
CA ILE A 151 -13.11 -27.88 5.56
C ILE A 151 -14.40 -28.57 6.03
N GLY A 152 -14.84 -29.56 5.26
CA GLY A 152 -16.01 -30.36 5.56
C GLY A 152 -15.62 -31.48 6.51
N GLU A 153 -15.92 -31.29 7.80
CA GLU A 153 -16.26 -32.43 8.65
C GLU A 153 -17.62 -33.00 8.19
N PRO A 154 -17.77 -34.33 8.10
CA PRO A 154 -19.06 -34.93 7.76
C PRO A 154 -19.96 -34.94 8.99
N LYS A 155 -21.08 -34.22 8.93
CA LYS A 155 -22.21 -34.48 9.84
C LYS A 155 -23.47 -34.79 9.05
N GLN A 156 -23.83 -36.07 9.08
CA GLN A 156 -25.19 -36.55 8.95
C GLN A 156 -26.05 -35.84 10.00
N ASP A 157 -27.13 -35.18 9.58
CA ASP A 157 -28.50 -35.57 9.95
C ASP A 157 -29.52 -34.51 9.52
N ALA A 158 -30.65 -35.02 9.04
CA ALA A 158 -31.77 -34.28 8.50
C ALA A 158 -32.62 -33.63 9.60
N ALA A 159 -33.05 -32.37 9.41
CA ALA A 159 -34.40 -31.89 9.76
C ALA A 159 -34.59 -30.39 9.40
N GLN A 160 -35.29 -30.15 8.29
CA GLN A 160 -36.48 -29.30 8.22
C GLN A 160 -36.44 -27.89 8.87
N ARG A 161 -36.22 -26.84 8.07
CA ARG A 161 -36.85 -25.51 8.31
C ARG A 161 -36.88 -24.59 7.08
N LYS A 162 -38.12 -24.35 6.64
CA LYS A 162 -38.72 -23.17 5.98
C LYS A 162 -37.88 -22.32 4.99
N LYS A 163 -38.42 -22.27 3.76
CA LYS A 163 -38.25 -21.24 2.73
C LYS A 163 -38.26 -19.81 3.31
N THR A 164 -37.18 -19.07 3.09
CA THR A 164 -37.21 -17.62 2.91
C THR A 164 -36.57 -17.28 1.56
N LYS A 165 -37.41 -16.79 0.64
CA LYS A 165 -36.98 -16.14 -0.60
C LYS A 165 -36.25 -14.85 -0.25
N GLY A 166 -35.11 -14.60 -0.89
CA GLY A 166 -34.62 -13.23 -1.13
C GLY A 166 -33.16 -12.94 -0.78
N SER A 167 -32.21 -13.45 -1.58
CA SER A 167 -31.29 -12.59 -2.32
C SER A 167 -30.63 -13.42 -3.41
N GLY A 168 -30.66 -12.95 -4.65
CA GLY A 168 -30.04 -13.66 -5.76
C GLY A 168 -28.54 -13.72 -5.54
N CYS A 169 -28.02 -14.92 -5.28
CA CYS A 169 -26.59 -15.20 -5.32
C CYS A 169 -26.14 -15.05 -6.78
N ARG A 170 -25.85 -13.83 -7.20
CA ARG A 170 -25.15 -13.58 -8.47
C ARG A 170 -23.77 -14.20 -8.29
N PRO A 171 -23.27 -15.00 -9.26
CA PRO A 171 -21.91 -15.50 -9.17
C PRO A 171 -20.99 -14.29 -9.01
N PRO A 172 -20.07 -14.30 -8.05
CA PRO A 172 -19.24 -13.14 -7.79
C PRO A 172 -18.44 -12.82 -9.07
N LYS A 173 -18.72 -11.65 -9.64
CA LYS A 173 -18.08 -11.21 -10.86
C LYS A 173 -16.67 -10.75 -10.53
N TRP A 174 -15.73 -10.96 -11.44
CA TRP A 174 -14.44 -10.30 -11.42
C TRP A 174 -14.65 -8.79 -11.65
N ILE A 175 -14.83 -8.05 -10.57
CA ILE A 175 -14.99 -6.60 -10.59
C ILE A 175 -13.60 -6.00 -10.33
N ALA A 176 -13.09 -5.30 -11.34
CA ALA A 176 -11.81 -4.61 -11.29
C ALA A 176 -11.95 -3.16 -11.76
N ASP A 177 -11.25 -2.22 -11.11
CA ASP A 177 -11.25 -0.80 -11.46
C ASP A 177 -9.87 -0.18 -11.29
N ALA A 178 -9.60 0.86 -12.08
CA ALA A 178 -8.36 1.60 -12.04
C ALA A 178 -8.38 2.71 -10.98
N TYR A 179 -7.23 2.99 -10.37
CA TYR A 179 -7.05 4.11 -9.46
C TYR A 179 -5.71 4.82 -9.71
N HIS A 180 -5.76 6.09 -10.09
CA HIS A 180 -4.58 6.92 -10.27
C HIS A 180 -4.90 8.38 -10.02
N ALA A 181 -3.85 9.21 -9.85
CA ALA A 181 -3.97 10.64 -9.57
C ALA A 181 -4.67 11.46 -10.67
N GLY A 182 -4.76 10.90 -11.90
CA GLY A 182 -5.46 11.53 -13.02
C GLY A 182 -6.98 11.42 -12.99
N LEU A 183 -7.55 10.59 -12.10
CA LEU A 183 -9.00 10.47 -11.93
C LEU A 183 -9.56 11.65 -11.11
N SER A 184 -10.83 12.00 -11.36
CA SER A 184 -11.51 13.02 -10.57
C SER A 184 -11.58 12.61 -9.09
N ALA A 185 -11.67 13.59 -8.19
CA ALA A 185 -11.81 13.31 -6.77
C ALA A 185 -13.09 12.53 -6.42
N ALA A 186 -14.14 12.62 -7.25
CA ALA A 186 -15.36 11.84 -7.10
C ALA A 186 -15.13 10.37 -7.48
N GLU A 187 -14.46 10.10 -8.61
CA GLU A 187 -14.14 8.74 -9.06
C GLU A 187 -13.18 8.04 -8.10
N ARG A 188 -12.12 8.72 -7.65
CA ARG A 188 -11.20 8.17 -6.64
C ARG A 188 -11.93 7.75 -5.37
N ARG A 189 -12.81 8.61 -4.85
CA ARG A 189 -13.63 8.29 -3.67
C ARG A 189 -14.58 7.12 -3.92
N ARG A 190 -15.19 7.04 -5.12
CA ARG A 190 -16.06 5.92 -5.49
C ARG A 190 -15.28 4.60 -5.50
N VAL A 191 -14.15 4.54 -6.22
CA VAL A 191 -13.33 3.33 -6.34
C VAL A 191 -12.81 2.89 -4.96
N GLN A 192 -12.29 3.84 -4.18
CA GLN A 192 -11.83 3.57 -2.81
C GLN A 192 -12.97 3.03 -1.93
N LYS A 193 -14.16 3.66 -1.96
CA LYS A 193 -15.32 3.19 -1.19
C LYS A 193 -15.77 1.80 -1.62
N SER A 194 -15.82 1.51 -2.92
CA SER A 194 -16.17 0.19 -3.44
C SER A 194 -15.18 -0.88 -2.95
N PHE A 195 -13.88 -0.59 -2.97
CA PHE A 195 -12.85 -1.50 -2.46
C PHE A 195 -12.95 -1.72 -0.95
N MET A 196 -13.11 -0.64 -0.19
CA MET A 196 -13.31 -0.69 1.26
C MET A 196 -14.51 -1.56 1.66
N SER A 197 -15.61 -1.45 0.92
CA SER A 197 -16.86 -2.20 1.17
C SER A 197 -16.86 -3.64 0.65
N GLY A 198 -15.79 -4.12 0.00
CA GLY A 198 -15.72 -5.46 -0.60
C GLY A 198 -16.52 -5.62 -1.91
N GLN A 199 -17.08 -4.53 -2.46
CA GLN A 199 -17.77 -4.55 -3.76
C GLN A 199 -16.80 -4.60 -4.94
N LEU A 200 -15.59 -4.07 -4.75
CA LEU A 200 -14.52 -4.12 -5.74
C LEU A 200 -13.49 -5.14 -5.29
N ARG A 201 -13.31 -6.18 -6.09
CA ARG A 201 -12.38 -7.26 -5.79
C ARG A 201 -10.94 -6.88 -6.07
N VAL A 202 -10.70 -6.29 -7.25
CA VAL A 202 -9.36 -5.93 -7.71
C VAL A 202 -9.29 -4.43 -7.94
N VAL A 203 -8.35 -3.76 -7.29
CA VAL A 203 -8.02 -2.36 -7.60
C VAL A 203 -6.66 -2.31 -8.28
N VAL A 204 -6.63 -1.76 -9.49
CA VAL A 204 -5.40 -1.60 -10.27
C VAL A 204 -4.94 -0.16 -10.11
N ALA A 205 -3.83 0.04 -9.43
CA ALA A 205 -3.47 1.34 -8.92
C ALA A 205 -2.01 1.72 -9.17
N THR A 206 -1.75 3.02 -9.22
CA THR A 206 -0.40 3.53 -8.96
C THR A 206 -0.17 3.70 -7.46
N VAL A 207 1.06 4.04 -7.05
CA VAL A 207 1.44 4.36 -5.66
C VAL A 207 0.48 5.36 -4.99
N ALA A 208 -0.21 6.19 -5.78
CA ALA A 208 -1.21 7.16 -5.32
C ALA A 208 -2.40 6.53 -4.55
N PHE A 209 -2.70 5.25 -4.72
CA PHE A 209 -3.76 4.57 -3.96
C PHE A 209 -3.34 4.24 -2.52
N GLY A 210 -2.04 4.11 -2.28
CA GLY A 210 -1.53 3.69 -0.99
C GLY A 210 -1.73 4.73 0.13
N MET A 211 -1.65 6.02 -0.18
CA MET A 211 -1.72 7.05 0.86
C MET A 211 -3.15 7.11 1.45
N GLY A 212 -3.34 6.60 2.67
CA GLY A 212 -4.62 6.62 3.40
C GLY A 212 -5.56 5.43 3.19
N LEU A 213 -5.11 4.35 2.55
CA LEU A 213 -5.86 3.09 2.54
C LEU A 213 -5.67 2.35 3.88
N ASP A 214 -6.77 2.18 4.61
CA ASP A 214 -6.81 1.40 5.84
C ASP A 214 -7.89 0.32 5.78
N LYS A 215 -7.60 -0.74 5.01
CA LYS A 215 -8.42 -1.95 4.92
C LYS A 215 -7.62 -3.08 5.55
N ALA A 216 -8.13 -3.66 6.64
CA ALA A 216 -7.42 -4.68 7.40
C ALA A 216 -7.25 -5.99 6.60
N ASP A 217 -8.23 -6.28 5.75
CA ASP A 217 -8.45 -7.55 5.08
C ASP A 217 -7.98 -7.57 3.61
N VAL A 218 -6.94 -6.82 3.27
CA VAL A 218 -6.30 -6.94 1.94
C VAL A 218 -5.54 -8.26 1.88
N ARG A 219 -5.93 -9.13 0.94
CA ARG A 219 -5.41 -10.50 0.81
C ARG A 219 -4.34 -10.66 -0.24
N GLY A 220 -4.38 -9.86 -1.30
CA GLY A 220 -3.44 -9.93 -2.41
C GLY A 220 -2.80 -8.58 -2.70
N VAL A 221 -1.48 -8.56 -2.86
CA VAL A 221 -0.76 -7.44 -3.47
C VAL A 221 0.05 -7.99 -4.64
N VAL A 222 -0.13 -7.42 -5.82
CA VAL A 222 0.59 -7.81 -7.03
C VAL A 222 1.31 -6.59 -7.57
N HIS A 223 2.62 -6.69 -7.74
CA HIS A 223 3.43 -5.69 -8.41
C HIS A 223 3.59 -6.09 -9.87
N TYR A 224 2.83 -5.41 -10.75
CA TYR A 224 2.90 -5.63 -12.20
C TYR A 224 4.20 -5.08 -12.80
N ASN A 225 4.75 -4.03 -12.18
CA ASN A 225 6.10 -3.56 -12.45
C ASN A 225 6.88 -3.44 -11.13
N MET A 226 8.20 -3.46 -11.26
CA MET A 226 9.12 -3.24 -10.14
C MET A 226 8.88 -1.87 -9.48
N PRO A 227 8.71 -1.80 -8.15
CA PRO A 227 8.73 -0.54 -7.42
C PRO A 227 10.03 0.22 -7.61
N LYS A 228 9.98 1.54 -7.45
CA LYS A 228 11.17 2.40 -7.65
C LYS A 228 12.31 2.13 -6.68
N ASN A 229 11.98 1.63 -5.49
CA ASN A 229 12.92 1.33 -4.42
C ASN A 229 12.31 0.32 -3.45
N PHE A 230 13.17 -0.25 -2.60
CA PHE A 230 12.79 -1.26 -1.64
C PHE A 230 11.81 -0.75 -0.57
N GLU A 231 11.96 0.49 -0.13
CA GLU A 231 11.06 1.13 0.84
C GLU A 231 9.64 1.22 0.33
N SER A 232 9.46 1.57 -0.96
CA SER A 232 8.15 1.59 -1.60
C SER A 232 7.55 0.19 -1.65
N TYR A 233 8.35 -0.82 -2.03
CA TYR A 233 7.91 -2.22 -2.05
C TYR A 233 7.41 -2.67 -0.67
N VAL A 234 8.20 -2.44 0.39
CA VAL A 234 7.84 -2.81 1.77
C VAL A 234 6.58 -2.09 2.24
N GLN A 235 6.45 -0.80 1.93
CA GLN A 235 5.25 -0.03 2.28
C GLN A 235 4.00 -0.52 1.55
N GLU A 236 4.14 -0.94 0.29
CA GLU A 236 3.07 -1.44 -0.55
C GLU A 236 2.60 -2.83 -0.14
N ILE A 237 3.52 -3.78 0.10
CA ILE A 237 3.15 -5.12 0.59
C ILE A 237 2.61 -5.08 2.02
N GLY A 238 3.07 -4.14 2.86
CA GLY A 238 2.61 -3.94 4.25
C GLY A 238 1.15 -3.48 4.37
N ARG A 239 0.43 -3.36 3.26
CA ARG A 239 -1.02 -3.12 3.21
C ARG A 239 -1.82 -4.40 3.30
N ALA A 240 -1.22 -5.51 2.90
CA ALA A 240 -1.84 -6.82 2.98
C ALA A 240 -1.74 -7.37 4.41
N GLY A 241 -2.70 -8.21 4.80
CA GLY A 241 -2.57 -9.02 6.02
C GLY A 241 -2.50 -8.22 7.32
N ARG A 242 -3.13 -7.04 7.41
CA ARG A 242 -3.11 -6.20 8.62
C ARG A 242 -3.93 -6.79 9.78
N ASP A 243 -4.88 -7.65 9.46
CA ASP A 243 -5.62 -8.51 10.39
C ASP A 243 -4.79 -9.69 10.94
N GLY A 244 -3.57 -9.91 10.43
CA GLY A 244 -2.71 -11.03 10.82
C GLY A 244 -2.96 -12.32 10.04
N GLU A 245 -4.00 -12.36 9.21
CA GLU A 245 -4.32 -13.52 8.38
C GLU A 245 -3.35 -13.66 7.19
N PRO A 246 -3.20 -14.87 6.62
CA PRO A 246 -2.33 -15.09 5.47
C PRO A 246 -2.67 -14.16 4.30
N ALA A 247 -1.65 -13.53 3.74
CA ALA A 247 -1.79 -12.71 2.54
C ALA A 247 -0.66 -13.00 1.55
N HIS A 248 -0.97 -12.82 0.27
CA HIS A 248 -0.08 -13.17 -0.83
C HIS A 248 0.44 -11.90 -1.50
N CYS A 249 1.76 -11.81 -1.63
CA CYS A 249 2.43 -10.75 -2.38
C CYS A 249 3.17 -11.37 -3.55
N HIS A 250 2.98 -10.82 -4.75
CA HIS A 250 3.62 -11.32 -5.96
C HIS A 250 4.24 -10.18 -6.76
N LEU A 251 5.48 -10.36 -7.23
CA LEU A 251 6.19 -9.39 -8.05
C LEU A 251 6.55 -10.02 -9.40
N PHE A 252 6.13 -9.36 -10.48
CA PHE A 252 6.62 -9.64 -11.82
C PHE A 252 7.91 -8.86 -12.06
N LEU A 253 9.02 -9.58 -12.18
CA LEU A 253 10.30 -9.00 -12.60
C LEU A 253 10.32 -8.87 -14.12
N ASP A 254 10.92 -7.78 -14.59
CA ASP A 254 11.21 -7.63 -16.01
C ASP A 254 12.24 -8.72 -16.40
N PRO A 255 12.00 -9.46 -17.49
CA PRO A 255 12.91 -10.51 -17.96
C PRO A 255 14.22 -9.98 -18.57
N GLU A 256 14.39 -8.65 -18.60
CA GLU A 256 15.56 -7.97 -19.15
C GLU A 256 16.34 -7.24 -18.04
N VAL A 257 17.47 -7.85 -17.64
CA VAL A 257 18.70 -7.15 -17.25
C VAL A 257 19.81 -7.72 -18.11
#